data_AF-A0A419GT82-F1
#
_entry.id   AF-A0A419GT82-F1
#
_cell.length_a   1.000
_cell.length_b   1.000
_cell.length_c   1.000
_cell.angle_alpha   90.00
_cell.angle_beta   90.00
_cell.angle_gamma   90.00
#
_symmetry.space_group_name_H-M   'P 1'
#
loop_
_entity.id
_entity.type
_entity.pdbx_description
1 polymer ?
#
loop_
_entity_poly.entity_id
_entity_poly.type
_entity_poly.pdbx_seq_one_letter_code
_entity_poly.pdbx_strand_id
1 'polypeptide(L)'
;MAENEDREAMRQRALELHRQWRGKLSIDSKVPVSDTDALSVAYTPGVAEPCREIARDPGLVDVYTGRWNTVAVVTDGSAVLGLGNIGARAALPVMEGKCVLFKEFGAVDAFPICIDSQDPDDIVRTVALLEPGFGGINLEDIAAPACFEVERRLIEECDIPIFHDDQHGTAVVTVAAAINACRVTGRELA
;
A
#
# COMPACT_ATOMS: atom_id res chain seq x y z
N MET A 1 -17.95 14.50 28.94
CA MET A 1 -19.25 14.08 28.37
C MET A 1 -19.30 14.39 26.89
N ALA A 2 -19.11 15.64 26.46
CA ALA A 2 -19.02 16.02 25.03
C ALA A 2 -18.00 15.18 24.23
N GLU A 3 -16.79 14.96 24.76
CA GLU A 3 -15.74 14.17 24.09
C GLU A 3 -16.10 12.69 23.85
N ASN A 4 -16.96 12.10 24.70
CA ASN A 4 -17.45 10.73 24.51
C ASN A 4 -18.63 10.67 23.54
N GLU A 5 -19.47 11.71 23.52
CA GLU A 5 -20.58 11.84 22.56
C GLU A 5 -20.04 12.06 21.14
N ASP A 6 -19.00 12.88 20.98
CA ASP A 6 -18.31 13.09 19.71
C ASP A 6 -17.66 11.81 19.19
N ARG A 7 -17.04 11.01 20.08
CA ARG A 7 -16.45 9.71 19.70
C ARG A 7 -17.50 8.71 19.25
N GLU A 8 -18.66 8.64 19.92
CA GLU A 8 -19.74 7.74 19.52
C GLU A 8 -20.39 8.18 18.21
N ALA A 9 -20.60 9.48 18.01
CA ALA A 9 -21.09 10.03 16.74
C ALA A 9 -20.12 9.71 15.59
N MET A 10 -18.81 9.89 15.79
CA MET A 10 -17.79 9.55 14.80
C MET A 10 -17.77 8.05 14.50
N ARG A 11 -17.88 7.20 15.54
CA ARG A 11 -17.96 5.74 15.38
C ARG A 11 -19.14 5.34 14.51
N GLN A 12 -20.34 5.84 14.80
CA GLN A 12 -21.54 5.54 14.03
C GLN A 12 -21.39 6.00 12.58
N ARG A 13 -20.86 7.22 12.39
CA ARG A 13 -20.63 7.78 11.06
C ARG A 13 -19.63 6.97 10.24
N ALA A 14 -18.52 6.54 10.84
CA ALA A 14 -17.51 5.72 10.19
C ALA A 14 -18.10 4.38 9.70
N LEU A 15 -18.88 3.70 10.56
CA LEU A 15 -19.51 2.42 10.23
C LEU A 15 -20.58 2.56 9.14
N GLU A 16 -21.39 3.62 9.20
CA GLU A 16 -22.41 3.93 8.19
C GLU A 16 -21.77 4.14 6.82
N LEU A 17 -20.73 4.99 6.74
CA LEU A 17 -20.08 5.32 5.49
C LEU A 17 -19.35 4.12 4.87
N HIS A 18 -18.60 3.34 5.65
CA HIS A 18 -17.95 2.12 5.12
C HIS A 18 -18.97 1.11 4.59
N ARG A 19 -20.17 1.02 5.20
CA ARG A 19 -21.27 0.20 4.69
C ARG A 19 -21.85 0.76 3.40
N GLN A 20 -22.05 2.08 3.32
CA GLN A 20 -22.60 2.75 2.15
C GLN A 20 -21.67 2.63 0.94
N TRP A 21 -20.37 2.84 1.14
CA TRP A 21 -19.36 2.77 0.08
C TRP A 21 -19.01 1.32 -0.31
N ARG A 22 -19.22 0.36 0.59
CA ARG A 22 -18.84 -1.06 0.44
C ARG A 22 -17.32 -1.24 0.24
N GLY A 23 -16.56 -0.61 1.12
CA GLY A 23 -15.11 -0.43 0.94
C GLY A 23 -14.80 0.96 0.37
N LYS A 24 -13.52 1.34 0.34
CA LYS A 24 -13.09 2.70 -0.03
C LYS A 24 -12.44 2.80 -1.41
N LEU A 25 -12.24 1.68 -2.09
CA LEU A 25 -11.50 1.62 -3.34
C LEU A 25 -12.41 1.17 -4.49
N SER A 26 -12.17 1.73 -5.67
CA SER A 26 -12.69 1.28 -6.96
C SER A 26 -11.54 1.06 -7.94
N ILE A 27 -11.78 0.27 -8.99
CA ILE A 27 -10.87 0.16 -10.14
C ILE A 27 -11.58 0.78 -11.34
N ASP A 28 -10.93 1.77 -11.92
CA ASP A 28 -11.44 2.51 -13.07
C ASP A 28 -10.50 2.32 -14.27
N SER A 29 -11.08 2.07 -15.45
CA SER A 29 -10.29 1.88 -16.67
C SER A 29 -9.69 3.20 -17.14
N LYS A 30 -8.38 3.21 -17.38
CA LYS A 30 -7.68 4.31 -18.05
C LYS A 30 -7.94 4.36 -19.56
N VAL A 31 -8.41 3.24 -20.14
CA VAL A 31 -8.62 3.08 -21.59
C VAL A 31 -10.13 3.07 -21.88
N PRO A 32 -10.64 3.99 -22.72
CA PRO A 32 -12.02 3.94 -23.17
C PRO A 32 -12.20 2.82 -24.19
N VAL A 33 -13.22 1.98 -24.00
CA VAL A 33 -13.58 0.90 -24.93
C VAL A 33 -14.95 1.22 -25.54
N SER A 34 -14.96 2.10 -26.54
CA SER A 34 -16.18 2.60 -27.17
C SER A 34 -16.65 1.79 -28.39
N ASP A 35 -15.75 1.03 -29.00
CA ASP A 35 -16.00 0.25 -30.22
C ASP A 35 -15.09 -0.98 -30.31
N THR A 36 -15.23 -1.72 -31.41
CA THR A 36 -14.49 -2.97 -31.65
C THR A 36 -13.00 -2.75 -31.88
N ASP A 37 -12.60 -1.60 -32.44
CA ASP A 37 -11.20 -1.28 -32.69
C ASP A 37 -10.49 -1.00 -31.35
N ALA A 38 -11.09 -0.13 -30.52
CA ALA A 38 -10.61 0.16 -29.18
C ALA A 38 -10.51 -1.11 -28.31
N LEU A 39 -11.50 -2.01 -28.38
CA LEU A 39 -11.45 -3.31 -27.70
C LEU A 39 -10.30 -4.19 -28.21
N SER A 40 -10.08 -4.20 -29.53
CA SER A 40 -9.04 -5.03 -30.16
C SER A 40 -7.62 -4.57 -29.79
N VAL A 41 -7.44 -3.27 -29.52
CA VAL A 41 -6.17 -2.71 -29.03
C VAL A 41 -6.00 -2.94 -27.53
N ALA A 42 -7.03 -2.67 -26.72
CA ALA A 42 -7.00 -2.84 -25.28
C ALA A 42 -6.89 -4.32 -24.85
N TYR A 43 -7.37 -5.23 -25.69
CA TYR A 43 -7.33 -6.67 -25.46
C TYR A 43 -6.90 -7.43 -26.71
N THR A 44 -7.49 -8.59 -27.00
CA THR A 44 -7.08 -9.43 -28.12
C THR A 44 -7.55 -8.84 -29.45
N PRO A 45 -6.70 -8.81 -30.51
CA PRO A 45 -5.34 -9.35 -30.56
C PRO A 45 -4.23 -8.38 -30.14
N GLY A 46 -4.49 -7.09 -30.00
CA GLY A 46 -3.49 -6.03 -29.82
C GLY A 46 -2.63 -6.15 -28.56
N VAL A 47 -3.21 -6.60 -27.44
CA VAL A 47 -2.51 -6.81 -26.15
C VAL A 47 -1.32 -7.78 -26.26
N ALA A 48 -1.28 -8.63 -27.28
CA ALA A 48 -0.16 -9.52 -27.51
C ALA A 48 1.15 -8.78 -27.81
N GLU A 49 1.10 -7.59 -28.42
CA GLU A 49 2.30 -6.85 -28.80
C GLU A 49 3.10 -6.32 -27.58
N PRO A 50 2.52 -5.58 -26.62
CA PRO A 50 3.28 -5.19 -25.42
C PRO A 50 3.77 -6.41 -24.63
N CYS A 51 3.02 -7.52 -24.59
CA CYS A 51 3.49 -8.76 -23.96
C CYS A 51 4.75 -9.32 -24.66
N ARG A 52 4.82 -9.29 -26.00
CA ARG A 52 6.00 -9.75 -26.75
C ARG A 52 7.19 -8.84 -26.54
N GLU A 53 6.98 -7.53 -26.46
CA GLU A 53 8.07 -6.58 -26.18
C GLU A 53 8.62 -6.78 -24.76
N ILE A 54 7.76 -6.93 -23.74
CA ILE A 54 8.20 -7.24 -22.36
C ILE A 54 8.91 -8.60 -22.29
N ALA A 55 8.46 -9.60 -23.05
CA ALA A 55 9.14 -10.89 -23.08
C ALA A 55 10.54 -10.83 -23.70
N ARG A 56 10.80 -9.85 -24.59
CA ARG A 56 12.13 -9.59 -25.16
C ARG A 56 13.00 -8.74 -24.23
N ASP A 57 12.41 -7.76 -23.57
CA ASP A 57 13.05 -6.88 -22.61
C ASP A 57 12.14 -6.65 -21.38
N PRO A 58 12.36 -7.39 -20.28
CA PRO A 58 11.55 -7.28 -19.07
C PRO A 58 11.48 -5.86 -18.49
N GLY A 59 12.48 -5.00 -18.75
CA GLY A 59 12.50 -3.61 -18.27
C GLY A 59 11.39 -2.74 -18.88
N LEU A 60 10.77 -3.18 -19.98
CA LEU A 60 9.65 -2.47 -20.62
C LEU A 60 8.31 -2.62 -19.87
N VAL A 61 8.27 -3.41 -18.79
CA VAL A 61 7.05 -3.59 -17.99
C VAL A 61 6.52 -2.26 -17.46
N ASP A 62 7.38 -1.34 -17.05
CA ASP A 62 6.99 -0.03 -16.53
C ASP A 62 6.61 0.96 -17.64
N VAL A 63 6.98 0.68 -18.88
CA VAL A 63 6.58 1.48 -20.06
C VAL A 63 5.15 1.13 -20.48
N TYR A 64 4.79 -0.15 -20.48
CA TYR A 64 3.54 -0.64 -21.06
C TYR A 64 2.46 -0.99 -20.04
N THR A 65 2.75 -0.97 -18.74
CA THR A 65 1.78 -1.35 -17.70
C THR A 65 1.63 -0.28 -16.63
N GLY A 66 0.61 -0.42 -15.78
CA GLY A 66 0.42 0.45 -14.61
C GLY A 66 1.41 0.20 -13.47
N ARG A 67 2.31 -0.80 -13.59
CA ARG A 67 3.25 -1.20 -12.54
C ARG A 67 4.07 -0.03 -12.00
N TRP A 68 4.53 0.86 -12.89
CA TRP A 68 5.37 2.03 -12.54
C TRP A 68 4.77 2.94 -11.45
N ASN A 69 3.43 2.99 -11.33
CA ASN A 69 2.73 3.84 -10.37
C ASN A 69 1.95 3.04 -9.31
N THR A 70 2.08 1.72 -9.28
CA THR A 70 1.23 0.87 -8.44
C THR A 70 2.02 0.28 -7.27
N VAL A 71 1.58 0.56 -6.04
CA VAL A 71 2.18 0.06 -4.79
C VAL A 71 1.27 -0.99 -4.12
N ALA A 72 1.85 -2.07 -3.62
CA ALA A 72 1.13 -2.99 -2.73
C ALA A 72 1.23 -2.50 -1.28
N VAL A 73 0.11 -2.32 -0.60
CA VAL A 73 0.06 -2.06 0.85
C VAL A 73 -0.15 -3.40 1.54
N VAL A 74 0.91 -3.95 2.12
CA VAL A 74 0.96 -5.32 2.64
C VAL A 74 0.90 -5.33 4.16
N THR A 75 0.04 -6.19 4.71
CA THR A 75 -0.07 -6.45 6.16
C THR A 75 -0.41 -7.90 6.43
N ASP A 76 -0.11 -8.40 7.64
CA ASP A 76 -0.68 -9.63 8.20
C ASP A 76 -1.77 -9.34 9.27
N GLY A 77 -1.98 -8.06 9.59
CA GLY A 77 -2.92 -7.60 10.62
C GLY A 77 -2.50 -7.90 12.05
N SER A 78 -1.21 -8.14 12.30
CA SER A 78 -0.67 -8.48 13.63
C SER A 78 -0.45 -7.28 14.55
N ALA A 79 -0.39 -6.05 14.02
CA ALA A 79 -0.18 -4.83 14.80
C ALA A 79 -1.02 -3.64 14.32
N VAL A 80 -2.31 -3.85 14.06
CA VAL A 80 -3.19 -2.82 13.46
C VAL A 80 -3.44 -1.68 14.43
N LEU A 81 -2.88 -0.49 14.14
CA LEU A 81 -3.05 0.72 14.96
C LEU A 81 -2.75 0.43 16.46
N GLY A 82 -3.59 0.93 17.37
CA GLY A 82 -3.58 0.57 18.79
C GLY A 82 -4.45 -0.65 19.13
N LEU A 83 -4.95 -1.38 18.14
CA LEU A 83 -5.85 -2.53 18.32
C LEU A 83 -5.08 -3.84 18.50
N GLY A 84 -3.80 -3.87 18.09
CA GLY A 84 -2.94 -5.04 18.15
C GLY A 84 -3.29 -6.08 17.08
N ASN A 85 -3.11 -7.35 17.43
CA ASN A 85 -3.32 -8.46 16.51
C ASN A 85 -4.82 -8.76 16.37
N ILE A 86 -5.42 -8.26 15.29
CA ILE A 86 -6.83 -8.48 14.94
C ILE A 86 -6.99 -9.33 13.67
N GLY A 87 -5.87 -9.71 13.05
CA GLY A 87 -5.78 -10.56 11.87
C GLY A 87 -6.04 -9.82 10.55
N ALA A 88 -5.58 -10.43 9.46
CA ALA A 88 -5.57 -9.87 8.11
C ALA A 88 -6.92 -9.30 7.65
N ARG A 89 -8.03 -10.01 7.89
CA ARG A 89 -9.37 -9.57 7.46
C ARG A 89 -9.82 -8.28 8.17
N ALA A 90 -9.51 -8.15 9.46
CA ALA A 90 -9.90 -6.98 10.24
C ALA A 90 -8.99 -5.77 9.98
N ALA A 91 -7.79 -6.01 9.44
CA ALA A 91 -6.86 -4.97 9.00
C ALA A 91 -7.28 -4.29 7.69
N LEU A 92 -8.04 -4.98 6.83
CA LEU A 92 -8.38 -4.53 5.48
C LEU A 92 -8.93 -3.09 5.41
N PRO A 93 -9.83 -2.63 6.31
CA PRO A 93 -10.25 -1.22 6.30
C PRO A 93 -9.08 -0.26 6.52
N VAL A 94 -8.10 -0.56 7.36
CA VAL A 94 -6.93 0.33 7.55
C VAL A 94 -6.10 0.36 6.27
N MET A 95 -5.87 -0.79 5.65
CA MET A 95 -5.10 -0.89 4.40
C MET A 95 -5.77 -0.15 3.24
N GLU A 96 -7.09 -0.30 3.07
CA GLU A 96 -7.83 0.51 2.09
C GLU A 96 -7.69 2.02 2.38
N GLY A 97 -7.67 2.39 3.67
CA GLY A 97 -7.45 3.78 4.08
C GLY A 97 -6.07 4.29 3.65
N LYS A 98 -5.02 3.50 3.86
CA LYS A 98 -3.66 3.82 3.38
C LYS A 98 -3.63 3.97 1.86
N CYS A 99 -4.30 3.09 1.11
CA CYS A 99 -4.41 3.22 -0.34
C CYS A 99 -5.08 4.54 -0.77
N VAL A 100 -6.14 4.99 -0.07
CA VAL A 100 -6.74 6.31 -0.31
C VAL A 100 -5.73 7.43 -0.09
N LEU A 101 -4.90 7.37 0.97
CA LEU A 101 -3.88 8.38 1.23
C LEU A 101 -2.80 8.42 0.13
N PHE A 102 -2.32 7.25 -0.33
CA PHE A 102 -1.40 7.16 -1.47
C PHE A 102 -1.97 7.85 -2.70
N LYS A 103 -3.27 7.63 -2.98
CA LYS A 103 -3.93 8.22 -4.13
C LYS A 103 -4.13 9.73 -4.00
N GLU A 104 -4.70 10.18 -2.90
CA GLU A 104 -5.10 11.59 -2.71
C GLU A 104 -3.90 12.53 -2.51
N PHE A 105 -2.84 12.07 -1.82
CA PHE A 105 -1.71 12.93 -1.50
C PHE A 105 -0.46 12.66 -2.35
N GLY A 106 -0.31 11.45 -2.89
CA GLY A 106 0.84 11.04 -3.69
C GLY A 106 0.56 10.84 -5.17
N ALA A 107 -0.71 10.85 -5.60
CA ALA A 107 -1.13 10.40 -6.94
C ALA A 107 -0.67 8.97 -7.30
N VAL A 108 -0.37 8.15 -6.27
CA VAL A 108 0.10 6.77 -6.41
C VAL A 108 -1.10 5.83 -6.41
N ASP A 109 -1.15 4.92 -7.39
CA ASP A 109 -2.15 3.85 -7.39
C ASP A 109 -1.72 2.82 -6.32
N ALA A 110 -2.62 2.38 -5.44
CA ALA A 110 -2.25 1.47 -4.37
C ALA A 110 -3.32 0.40 -4.16
N PHE A 111 -2.90 -0.80 -3.79
CA PHE A 111 -3.80 -1.93 -3.59
C PHE A 111 -3.49 -2.68 -2.28
N PRO A 112 -4.51 -2.98 -1.45
CA PRO A 112 -4.28 -3.64 -0.16
C PRO A 112 -4.11 -5.16 -0.34
N ILE A 113 -3.07 -5.71 0.28
CA ILE A 113 -2.77 -7.15 0.31
C ILE A 113 -2.67 -7.58 1.77
N CYS A 114 -3.74 -8.21 2.28
CA CYS A 114 -3.79 -8.73 3.65
C CYS A 114 -3.51 -10.24 3.64
N ILE A 115 -2.36 -10.65 4.18
CA ILE A 115 -1.88 -12.04 4.18
C ILE A 115 -2.35 -12.74 5.46
N ASP A 116 -3.12 -13.83 5.34
CA ASP A 116 -3.63 -14.61 6.48
C ASP A 116 -2.57 -15.60 7.00
N SER A 117 -1.35 -15.12 7.20
CA SER A 117 -0.22 -15.83 7.84
C SER A 117 0.68 -14.82 8.54
N GLN A 118 1.17 -15.20 9.73
CA GLN A 118 2.09 -14.40 10.56
C GLN A 118 3.50 -15.01 10.57
N ASP A 119 3.74 -16.02 9.73
CA ASP A 119 5.05 -16.57 9.50
C ASP A 119 5.82 -15.63 8.55
N PRO A 120 6.99 -15.09 8.96
CA PRO A 120 7.83 -14.27 8.08
C PRO A 120 8.15 -14.93 6.74
N ASP A 121 8.35 -16.25 6.71
CA ASP A 121 8.64 -16.98 5.47
C ASP A 121 7.47 -16.92 4.49
N ASP A 122 6.24 -17.10 4.97
CA ASP A 122 5.03 -17.02 4.16
C ASP A 122 4.83 -15.61 3.61
N ILE A 123 5.05 -14.59 4.45
CA ILE A 123 4.89 -13.19 4.07
C ILE A 123 5.92 -12.83 3.00
N VAL A 124 7.21 -13.08 3.26
CA VAL A 124 8.30 -12.76 2.33
C VAL A 124 8.08 -13.47 1.00
N ARG A 125 7.82 -14.77 1.02
CA ARG A 125 7.57 -15.56 -0.20
C ARG A 125 6.36 -15.05 -0.98
N THR A 126 5.27 -14.71 -0.30
CA THR A 126 4.06 -14.21 -0.96
C THR A 126 4.32 -12.88 -1.64
N VAL A 127 4.99 -11.95 -0.96
CA VAL A 127 5.30 -10.63 -1.52
C VAL A 127 6.30 -10.74 -2.68
N ALA A 128 7.36 -11.54 -2.53
CA ALA A 128 8.34 -11.76 -3.60
C ALA A 128 7.70 -12.37 -4.87
N LEU A 129 6.72 -13.26 -4.72
CA LEU A 129 5.98 -13.81 -5.87
C LEU A 129 5.05 -12.81 -6.54
N LEU A 130 4.57 -11.80 -5.80
CA LEU A 130 3.69 -10.75 -6.31
C LEU A 130 4.45 -9.54 -6.87
N GLU A 131 5.73 -9.40 -6.54
CA GLU A 131 6.62 -8.30 -6.92
C GLU A 131 6.54 -7.88 -8.40
N PRO A 132 6.46 -8.80 -9.39
CA PRO A 132 6.36 -8.41 -10.80
C PRO A 132 5.12 -7.55 -11.12
N GLY A 133 4.09 -7.53 -10.27
CA GLY A 133 2.88 -6.73 -10.45
C GLY A 133 2.94 -5.31 -9.88
N PHE A 134 3.97 -4.97 -9.10
CA PHE A 134 4.04 -3.71 -8.34
C PHE A 134 5.36 -2.97 -8.57
N GLY A 135 5.32 -1.64 -8.52
CA GLY A 135 6.49 -0.77 -8.58
C GLY A 135 7.12 -0.48 -7.21
N GLY A 136 6.44 -0.89 -6.12
CA GLY A 136 6.93 -0.76 -4.75
C GLY A 136 6.04 -1.50 -3.75
N ILE A 137 6.59 -1.82 -2.59
CA ILE A 137 5.89 -2.46 -1.47
C ILE A 137 5.92 -1.53 -0.26
N ASN A 138 4.75 -1.25 0.29
CA ASN A 138 4.57 -0.59 1.58
C ASN A 138 4.14 -1.63 2.62
N LEU A 139 5.02 -1.99 3.53
CA LEU A 139 4.69 -2.83 4.69
C LEU A 139 4.01 -1.98 5.76
N GLU A 140 2.92 -2.51 6.31
CA GLU A 140 2.05 -1.79 7.25
C GLU A 140 1.54 -2.72 8.36
N ASP A 141 1.48 -2.25 9.60
CA ASP A 141 0.81 -2.91 10.72
C ASP A 141 1.28 -4.38 10.97
N ILE A 142 2.58 -4.66 10.75
CA ILE A 142 3.22 -5.95 11.05
C ILE A 142 3.97 -5.84 12.38
N ALA A 143 3.74 -6.80 13.29
CA ALA A 143 4.27 -6.76 14.64
C ALA A 143 5.79 -6.95 14.69
N ALA A 144 6.43 -6.24 15.61
CA ALA A 144 7.80 -6.53 16.02
C ALA A 144 7.87 -7.84 16.84
N PRO A 145 8.97 -8.61 16.74
CA PRO A 145 10.17 -8.33 15.95
C PRO A 145 10.09 -8.82 14.49
N ALA A 146 9.02 -9.50 14.09
CA ALA A 146 8.88 -10.12 12.77
C ALA A 146 9.00 -9.10 11.62
N CYS A 147 8.46 -7.90 11.80
CA CYS A 147 8.53 -6.83 10.79
C CYS A 147 9.95 -6.49 10.32
N PHE A 148 10.95 -6.55 11.22
CA PHE A 148 12.34 -6.28 10.87
C PHE A 148 12.94 -7.35 9.96
N GLU A 149 12.61 -8.62 10.22
CA GLU A 149 13.08 -9.72 9.39
C GLU A 149 12.40 -9.68 8.01
N VAL A 150 11.08 -9.48 7.98
CA VAL A 150 10.30 -9.38 6.74
C VAL A 150 10.82 -8.27 5.86
N GLU A 151 10.99 -7.06 6.41
CA GLU A 151 11.50 -5.92 5.64
C GLU A 151 12.91 -6.17 5.11
N ARG A 152 13.85 -6.61 5.97
CA ARG A 152 15.23 -6.87 5.56
C ARG A 152 15.29 -7.90 4.42
N ARG A 153 14.55 -9.01 4.54
CA ARG A 153 14.55 -10.06 3.52
C ARG A 153 13.92 -9.60 2.23
N LEU A 154 12.82 -8.85 2.28
CA LEU A 154 12.22 -8.31 1.06
C LEU A 154 13.14 -7.31 0.35
N ILE A 155 13.89 -6.49 1.09
CA ILE A 155 14.91 -5.62 0.50
C ILE A 155 16.03 -6.43 -0.18
N GLU A 156 16.38 -7.60 0.35
CA GLU A 156 17.40 -8.49 -0.21
C GLU A 156 16.88 -9.32 -1.40
N GLU A 157 15.60 -9.68 -1.41
CA GLU A 157 14.99 -10.61 -2.38
C GLU A 157 14.29 -9.91 -3.56
N CYS A 158 13.82 -8.66 -3.41
CA CYS A 158 13.06 -7.95 -4.43
C CYS A 158 13.88 -6.87 -5.14
N ASP A 159 13.60 -6.64 -6.43
CA ASP A 159 14.24 -5.59 -7.25
C ASP A 159 13.51 -4.23 -7.21
N ILE A 160 12.54 -4.06 -6.28
CA ILE A 160 11.75 -2.85 -6.10
C ILE A 160 11.91 -2.25 -4.70
N PRO A 161 11.60 -0.95 -4.50
CA PRO A 161 11.62 -0.35 -3.17
C PRO A 161 10.65 -1.04 -2.22
N ILE A 162 11.17 -1.44 -1.06
CA ILE A 162 10.42 -1.93 0.09
C ILE A 162 10.52 -0.88 1.20
N PHE A 163 9.39 -0.53 1.80
CA PHE A 163 9.33 0.48 2.85
C PHE A 163 8.34 0.07 3.93
N HIS A 164 8.78 0.02 5.18
CA HIS A 164 7.88 -0.13 6.32
C HIS A 164 7.48 1.23 6.91
N ASP A 165 6.20 1.62 6.76
CA ASP A 165 5.74 2.96 7.13
C ASP A 165 5.79 3.20 8.64
N ASP A 166 5.33 2.23 9.45
CA ASP A 166 5.34 2.38 10.92
C ASP A 166 6.74 2.57 11.50
N GLN A 167 7.78 2.07 10.82
CA GLN A 167 9.17 2.25 11.21
C GLN A 167 9.73 3.56 10.62
N HIS A 168 9.90 3.60 9.31
CA HIS A 168 10.63 4.65 8.63
C HIS A 168 9.79 5.90 8.41
N GLY A 169 8.51 5.76 8.09
CA GLY A 169 7.57 6.88 7.97
C GLY A 169 7.45 7.64 9.27
N THR A 170 7.21 6.92 10.38
CA THR A 170 7.21 7.50 11.73
C THR A 170 8.53 8.20 12.05
N ALA A 171 9.68 7.58 11.75
CA ALA A 171 10.99 8.17 12.02
C ALA A 171 11.20 9.48 11.23
N VAL A 172 10.84 9.52 9.94
CA VAL A 172 10.98 10.70 9.08
C VAL A 172 10.18 11.88 9.65
N VAL A 173 8.90 11.69 9.95
CA VAL A 173 8.06 12.78 10.49
C VAL A 173 8.49 13.19 11.90
N THR A 174 8.97 12.24 12.71
CA THR A 174 9.48 12.53 14.06
C THR A 174 10.74 13.39 14.01
N VAL A 175 11.70 13.04 13.14
CA VAL A 175 12.92 13.82 12.96
C VAL A 175 12.61 15.21 12.40
N ALA A 176 11.69 15.32 11.44
CA ALA A 176 11.23 16.60 10.92
C ALA A 176 10.63 17.49 12.02
N ALA A 177 9.80 16.92 12.90
CA ALA A 177 9.24 17.61 14.06
C ALA A 177 10.34 18.08 15.03
N ALA A 178 11.32 17.22 15.35
CA ALA A 178 12.44 17.55 16.21
C ALA A 178 13.30 18.69 15.65
N ILE A 179 13.61 18.66 14.35
CA ILE A 179 14.35 19.74 13.66
C ILE A 179 13.61 21.08 13.82
N ASN A 180 12.29 21.09 13.62
CA ASN A 180 11.50 22.31 13.75
C ASN A 180 11.43 22.79 15.21
N ALA A 181 11.33 21.89 16.18
CA ALA A 181 11.38 22.24 17.60
C ALA A 181 12.73 22.87 17.99
N CYS A 182 13.84 22.32 17.50
CA CYS A 182 15.18 22.89 17.68
C CYS A 182 15.26 24.31 17.11
N ARG A 183 14.78 24.53 15.88
CA ARG A 183 14.74 25.86 15.25
C ARG A 183 13.95 26.89 16.06
N VAL A 184 12.77 26.52 16.54
CA VAL A 184 11.90 27.42 17.33
C VAL A 184 12.51 27.74 18.69
N THR A 185 13.23 26.79 19.30
CA THR A 185 13.83 26.97 20.63
C THR A 185 15.27 27.48 20.60
N GLY A 186 15.85 27.69 19.41
CA GLY A 186 17.23 28.11 19.23
C GLY A 186 18.25 27.06 19.69
N ARG A 187 17.89 25.77 19.65
CA ARG A 187 18.76 24.65 20.02
C ARG A 187 19.35 23.99 18.78
N GLU A 188 20.52 23.38 18.92
CA GLU A 188 21.05 22.46 17.92
C GLU A 188 20.48 21.05 18.15
N LEU A 189 20.39 20.26 17.09
CA LEU A 189 19.85 18.89 17.16
C LEU A 189 20.90 17.89 17.72
N ALA A 190 22.18 18.24 17.64
CA ALA A 190 23.33 17.43 18.08
C ALA A 190 24.27 18.30 18.93
#